data_AF-A0ABD3WDA6-F1
#
_entry.id   AF-A0ABD3WDA6-F1
#
_cell.length_a   1.000
_cell.length_b   1.000
_cell.length_c   1.000
_cell.angle_alpha   90.00
_cell.angle_beta   90.00
_cell.angle_gamma   90.00
#
_symmetry.space_group_name_H-M   'P 1'
#
loop_
_entity.id
_entity.type
_entity.pdbx_description
1 polymer ?
#
loop_
_entity_poly.entity_id
_entity_poly.type
_entity_poly.pdbx_seq_one_letter_code
_entity_poly.pdbx_strand_id
1 'polypeptide(L)'
;MSLISGMRLAFRGLFVTNSVKDWTQRCLIQHSAVCFKAEPSSDTEKEAKREDSRKDEVPLIDPLTSIEYMDSNAYKQSYSDKPVWFHYRRNYKGWILPETRKTCIRARKMTTGSPCPICRDEYLVVDYRNVRLLEQFISPSDGKVIASIKTGVCQKQYRKLLLEVAKARDYGFIEDVLPFREYDYDEYRAIAAESKGIDKKS
;
A
#
# COMPACT_ATOMS: atom_id res chain seq x y z
N MET A 1 70.97 -3.97 0.79
CA MET A 1 71.57 -5.27 1.20
C MET A 1 71.60 -5.32 2.72
N SER A 2 71.49 -6.52 3.31
CA SER A 2 71.46 -6.80 4.77
C SER A 2 70.25 -6.21 5.50
N LEU A 3 69.24 -6.96 5.98
CA LEU A 3 69.18 -8.20 6.79
C LEU A 3 69.60 -8.00 8.26
N ILE A 4 68.61 -7.85 9.14
CA ILE A 4 68.72 -8.10 10.58
C ILE A 4 67.51 -8.94 11.02
N SER A 5 67.83 -10.14 11.49
CA SER A 5 67.05 -11.06 12.34
C SER A 5 66.25 -10.33 13.44
N GLY A 6 65.06 -10.73 13.88
CA GLY A 6 64.52 -12.08 13.93
C GLY A 6 64.58 -12.60 15.36
N MET A 7 63.46 -12.51 16.10
CA MET A 7 63.28 -13.21 17.38
C MET A 7 61.79 -13.52 17.61
N ARG A 8 61.45 -14.81 17.59
CA ARG A 8 60.12 -15.31 17.94
C ARG A 8 60.08 -15.61 19.43
N LEU A 9 59.04 -15.17 20.13
CA LEU A 9 58.66 -15.71 21.44
C LEU A 9 57.38 -16.53 21.26
N ALA A 10 57.47 -17.82 21.57
CA ALA A 10 56.35 -18.76 21.51
C ALA A 10 55.74 -18.93 22.91
N PHE A 11 54.43 -18.73 23.04
CA PHE A 11 53.68 -19.17 24.21
C PHE A 11 52.95 -20.48 23.89
N ARG A 12 53.20 -21.51 24.70
CA ARG A 12 52.66 -22.87 24.54
C ARG A 12 51.44 -23.07 25.43
N GLY A 13 50.36 -23.61 24.84
CA GLY A 13 49.33 -24.38 25.54
C GLY A 13 48.35 -23.59 26.44
N LEU A 14 47.19 -24.15 26.79
CA LEU A 14 46.70 -25.50 26.50
C LEU A 14 45.43 -25.50 25.63
N PHE A 15 45.35 -26.46 24.72
CA PHE A 15 44.06 -26.98 24.24
C PHE A 15 43.40 -27.76 25.38
N VAL A 16 42.14 -27.45 25.70
CA VAL A 16 41.25 -28.38 26.40
C VAL A 16 40.16 -28.79 25.42
N THR A 17 40.35 -29.95 24.81
CA THR A 17 39.30 -30.64 24.07
C THR A 17 38.41 -31.37 25.06
N ASN A 18 37.14 -30.97 25.20
CA ASN A 18 36.11 -31.85 25.73
C ASN A 18 35.14 -32.21 24.61
N SER A 19 35.36 -33.42 24.08
CA SER A 19 34.44 -34.14 23.22
C SER A 19 33.46 -34.95 24.06
N VAL A 20 32.51 -35.59 23.39
CA VAL A 20 31.54 -36.58 23.91
C VAL A 20 30.37 -35.97 24.69
N LYS A 21 29.31 -35.71 23.93
CA LYS A 21 27.96 -36.26 24.11
C LYS A 21 27.58 -36.67 25.55
N ASP A 22 26.47 -36.14 26.06
CA ASP A 22 25.35 -37.06 26.29
C ASP A 22 23.96 -36.42 26.21
N TRP A 23 23.03 -37.20 25.66
CA TRP A 23 21.59 -37.00 25.73
C TRP A 23 21.08 -37.87 26.89
N THR A 24 20.86 -37.31 28.09
CA THR A 24 20.04 -38.00 29.10
C THR A 24 19.36 -37.03 30.06
N GLN A 25 18.10 -36.72 29.74
CA GLN A 25 16.95 -36.83 30.63
C GLN A 25 17.24 -37.11 32.11
N ARG A 26 17.21 -36.06 32.95
CA ARG A 26 17.32 -36.16 34.41
C ARG A 26 15.94 -36.35 35.03
N CYS A 27 15.55 -37.60 35.33
CA CYS A 27 14.28 -37.93 35.96
C CYS A 27 14.41 -39.12 36.94
N LEU A 28 14.37 -38.82 38.25
CA LEU A 28 14.21 -39.71 39.42
C LEU A 28 13.64 -38.81 40.54
N ILE A 29 12.78 -39.16 41.51
CA ILE A 29 11.95 -40.32 41.91
C ILE A 29 10.93 -39.72 42.93
N GLN A 30 9.63 -40.07 43.06
CA GLN A 30 8.70 -40.93 42.31
C GLN A 30 7.25 -40.44 42.54
N HIS A 31 6.46 -40.16 41.50
CA HIS A 31 4.99 -40.23 41.52
C HIS A 31 4.51 -40.38 40.06
N SER A 32 4.08 -41.59 39.69
CA SER A 32 3.49 -41.96 38.38
C SER A 32 3.97 -41.15 37.17
N ALA A 33 5.16 -41.49 36.64
CA ALA A 33 5.75 -40.82 35.49
C ALA A 33 5.04 -41.17 34.16
N VAL A 34 3.76 -40.83 34.03
CA VAL A 34 3.16 -40.59 32.73
C VAL A 34 3.76 -39.29 32.23
N CYS A 35 4.83 -39.40 31.44
CA CYS A 35 5.35 -38.28 30.67
C CYS A 35 4.33 -38.00 29.56
N PHE A 36 3.25 -37.30 29.92
CA PHE A 36 2.22 -36.84 29.00
C PHE A 36 2.88 -35.80 28.10
N LYS A 37 3.51 -36.28 27.03
CA LYS A 37 3.68 -35.46 25.84
C LYS A 37 2.27 -35.04 25.46
N ALA A 38 1.94 -33.79 25.78
CA ALA A 38 0.83 -33.12 25.16
C ALA A 38 1.21 -32.98 23.69
N GLU A 39 0.95 -34.04 22.92
CA GLU A 39 0.84 -33.93 21.47
C GLU A 39 -0.21 -32.84 21.25
N PRO A 40 0.14 -31.72 20.60
CA PRO A 40 -0.82 -30.65 20.40
C PRO A 40 -1.97 -31.27 19.62
N SER A 41 -3.20 -31.21 20.17
CA SER A 41 -4.35 -31.80 19.50
C SER A 41 -4.40 -31.22 18.10
N SER A 42 -4.72 -32.05 17.09
CA SER A 42 -4.51 -31.67 15.69
C SER A 42 -5.21 -30.36 15.30
N ASP A 43 -6.20 -29.96 16.09
CA ASP A 43 -6.98 -28.73 15.94
C ASP A 43 -6.26 -27.50 16.53
N THR A 44 -5.51 -27.62 17.62
CA THR A 44 -4.63 -26.53 18.12
C THR A 44 -3.51 -26.20 17.15
N GLU A 45 -2.91 -27.18 16.48
CA GLU A 45 -1.94 -26.90 15.41
C GLU A 45 -2.59 -26.21 14.20
N LYS A 46 -3.80 -26.64 13.81
CA LYS A 46 -4.54 -26.03 12.71
C LYS A 46 -4.95 -24.60 13.06
N GLU A 47 -5.37 -24.34 14.29
CA GLU A 47 -5.71 -22.99 14.77
C GLU A 47 -4.47 -22.08 14.85
N ALA A 48 -3.35 -22.57 15.37
CA ALA A 48 -2.09 -21.83 15.34
C ALA A 48 -1.66 -21.48 13.89
N LYS A 49 -1.73 -22.44 12.96
CA LYS A 49 -1.44 -22.22 11.53
C LYS A 49 -2.46 -21.29 10.85
N ARG A 50 -3.73 -21.27 11.30
CA ARG A 50 -4.79 -20.34 10.85
C ARG A 50 -4.66 -18.95 11.45
N GLU A 51 -4.09 -18.80 12.64
CA GLU A 51 -3.80 -17.50 13.27
C GLU A 51 -2.57 -16.87 12.64
N ASP A 52 -1.52 -17.66 12.42
CA ASP A 52 -0.30 -17.17 11.79
C ASP A 52 -0.56 -16.68 10.35
N SER A 53 -1.28 -17.47 9.56
CA SER A 53 -1.68 -17.07 8.20
C SER A 53 -2.68 -15.90 8.14
N ARG A 54 -3.30 -15.48 9.24
CA ARG A 54 -4.13 -14.25 9.30
C ARG A 54 -3.29 -12.98 9.47
N LYS A 55 -2.08 -13.06 10.03
CA LYS A 55 -1.20 -11.89 10.23
C LYS A 55 -0.63 -11.31 8.92
N ASP A 56 -0.53 -12.12 7.86
CA ASP A 56 -0.09 -11.64 6.54
C ASP A 56 -1.20 -10.95 5.73
N GLU A 57 -2.43 -10.90 6.23
CA GLU A 57 -3.55 -10.28 5.52
C GLU A 57 -3.60 -8.78 5.78
N VAL A 58 -3.68 -8.01 4.69
CA VAL A 58 -3.84 -6.56 4.72
C VAL A 58 -5.14 -6.23 5.46
N PRO A 59 -5.09 -5.44 6.54
CA PRO A 59 -6.26 -5.12 7.35
C PRO A 59 -7.29 -4.33 6.54
N LEU A 60 -8.56 -4.51 6.91
CA LEU A 60 -9.63 -3.64 6.44
C LEU A 60 -9.63 -2.39 7.31
N ILE A 61 -9.37 -1.24 6.69
CA ILE A 61 -9.24 0.05 7.37
C ILE A 61 -10.35 0.98 6.89
N ASP A 62 -11.01 1.64 7.84
CA ASP A 62 -12.12 2.55 7.55
C ASP A 62 -11.62 3.89 6.98
N PRO A 63 -12.40 4.55 6.10
CA PRO A 63 -11.95 5.82 5.50
C PRO A 63 -11.78 6.96 6.50
N LEU A 64 -12.41 6.89 7.68
CA LEU A 64 -12.24 7.88 8.75
C LEU A 64 -10.86 7.77 9.40
N THR A 65 -10.39 6.56 9.71
CA THR A 65 -9.06 6.35 10.29
C THR A 65 -7.94 6.68 9.30
N SER A 66 -8.19 6.54 7.98
CA SER A 66 -7.35 7.07 6.90
C SER A 66 -7.20 8.61 6.95
N ILE A 67 -8.28 9.34 7.27
CA ILE A 67 -8.24 10.80 7.43
C ILE A 67 -7.47 11.19 8.70
N GLU A 68 -7.79 10.58 9.83
CA GLU A 68 -7.09 10.79 11.12
C GLU A 68 -5.58 10.51 10.99
N TYR A 69 -5.20 9.49 10.22
CA TYR A 69 -3.80 9.17 9.94
C TYR A 69 -3.07 10.30 9.19
N MET A 70 -3.72 10.98 8.24
CA MET A 70 -3.13 12.11 7.49
C MET A 70 -2.88 13.34 8.38
N ASP A 71 -3.64 13.50 9.46
CA ASP A 71 -3.43 14.57 10.46
C ASP A 71 -2.35 14.22 11.49
N SER A 72 -2.09 12.91 11.68
CA SER A 72 -1.17 12.36 12.67
C SER A 72 0.30 12.80 12.48
N ASN A 73 1.05 12.78 13.59
CA ASN A 73 2.49 13.04 13.56
C ASN A 73 3.28 11.92 12.86
N ALA A 74 2.76 10.69 12.85
CA ALA A 74 3.41 9.56 12.19
C ALA A 74 3.50 9.77 10.67
N TYR A 75 2.42 10.25 10.04
CA TYR A 75 2.40 10.59 8.61
C TYR A 75 3.37 11.72 8.27
N LYS A 76 3.38 12.79 9.10
CA LYS A 76 4.31 13.93 8.93
C LYS A 76 5.77 13.48 9.06
N GLN A 77 6.08 12.54 9.96
CA GLN A 77 7.43 12.02 10.15
C GLN A 77 7.88 11.13 8.97
N SER A 78 6.98 10.33 8.37
CA SER A 78 7.33 9.42 7.27
C SER A 78 7.38 10.10 5.91
N TYR A 79 6.50 11.07 5.63
CA TYR A 79 6.38 11.72 4.32
C TYR A 79 6.89 13.17 4.27
N SER A 80 7.03 13.85 5.41
CA SER A 80 7.30 15.30 5.48
C SER A 80 6.26 16.10 4.64
N ASP A 81 6.69 17.13 3.92
CA ASP A 81 5.82 17.99 3.11
C ASP A 81 5.69 17.51 1.64
N LYS A 82 6.03 16.25 1.36
CA LYS A 82 6.12 15.70 0.00
C LYS A 82 4.95 14.76 -0.29
N PRO A 83 4.47 14.68 -1.55
CA PRO A 83 3.41 13.75 -1.89
C PRO A 83 3.86 12.30 -1.70
N VAL A 84 2.94 11.42 -1.27
CA VAL A 84 3.21 10.02 -0.88
C VAL A 84 4.07 9.26 -1.92
N TRP A 85 3.84 9.50 -3.21
CA TRP A 85 4.54 8.80 -4.29
C TRP A 85 5.97 9.32 -4.58
N PHE A 86 6.41 10.42 -3.97
CA PHE A 86 7.71 11.05 -4.26
C PHE A 86 8.91 10.12 -3.99
N HIS A 87 8.90 9.43 -2.84
CA HIS A 87 9.99 8.54 -2.44
C HIS A 87 9.90 7.13 -3.06
N TYR A 88 8.89 6.88 -3.91
CA TYR A 88 8.69 5.58 -4.53
C TYR A 88 9.39 5.47 -5.90
N ARG A 89 10.30 4.50 -6.04
CA ARG A 89 10.94 4.12 -7.30
C ARG A 89 10.52 2.72 -7.72
N ARG A 90 10.05 2.57 -8.95
CA ARG A 90 9.68 1.26 -9.53
C ARG A 90 10.90 0.59 -10.17
N ASN A 91 11.11 -0.69 -9.86
CA ASN A 91 12.08 -1.53 -10.57
C ASN A 91 11.46 -2.06 -11.88
N TYR A 92 12.13 -1.82 -13.00
CA TYR A 92 11.81 -2.35 -14.33
C TYR A 92 13.11 -2.43 -15.16
N LYS A 93 13.10 -3.19 -16.26
CA LYS A 93 14.26 -3.38 -17.13
C LYS A 93 14.27 -2.34 -18.26
N GLY A 94 15.44 -1.77 -18.56
CA GLY A 94 15.62 -0.81 -19.65
C GLY A 94 15.31 0.63 -19.26
N TRP A 95 15.33 1.53 -20.25
CA TRP A 95 15.17 2.98 -20.06
C TRP A 95 13.71 3.42 -20.24
N ILE A 96 12.96 2.73 -21.11
CA ILE A 96 11.54 3.00 -21.36
C ILE A 96 10.71 2.36 -20.23
N LEU A 97 9.81 3.14 -19.62
CA LEU A 97 8.91 2.62 -18.60
C LEU A 97 7.79 1.79 -19.27
N PRO A 98 7.63 0.50 -18.95
CA PRO A 98 6.39 -0.22 -19.25
C PRO A 98 5.22 0.33 -18.42
N GLU A 99 3.99 -0.07 -18.76
CA GLU A 99 2.82 0.15 -17.91
C GLU A 99 3.00 -0.37 -16.47
N THR A 100 2.17 0.13 -15.54
CA THR A 100 2.19 -0.40 -14.16
C THR A 100 1.49 -1.74 -14.05
N ARG A 101 1.89 -2.51 -13.03
CA ARG A 101 1.28 -3.81 -12.72
C ARG A 101 -0.22 -3.70 -12.46
N LYS A 102 -0.99 -4.74 -12.81
CA LYS A 102 -2.46 -4.80 -12.60
C LYS A 102 -2.85 -4.57 -11.12
N THR A 103 -2.25 -5.34 -10.20
CA THR A 103 -2.48 -5.24 -8.74
C THR A 103 -1.19 -5.49 -7.95
N CYS A 104 -1.11 -4.99 -6.71
CA CYS A 104 -0.08 -5.41 -5.74
C CYS A 104 -0.61 -6.47 -4.76
N ILE A 105 -1.86 -6.30 -4.32
CA ILE A 105 -2.58 -7.19 -3.40
C ILE A 105 -3.39 -8.21 -4.21
N ARG A 106 -3.36 -9.47 -3.79
CA ARG A 106 -4.24 -10.56 -4.27
C ARG A 106 -4.72 -11.35 -3.05
N ALA A 107 -6.01 -11.71 -3.00
CA ALA A 107 -6.60 -12.46 -1.87
C ALA A 107 -6.21 -11.88 -0.48
N ARG A 108 -6.34 -10.55 -0.32
CA ARG A 108 -5.89 -9.77 0.85
C ARG A 108 -4.41 -9.91 1.25
N LYS A 109 -3.54 -10.54 0.46
CA LYS A 109 -2.10 -10.66 0.75
C LYS A 109 -1.23 -9.90 -0.25
N MET A 110 -0.09 -9.38 0.23
CA MET A 110 0.90 -8.69 -0.60
C MET A 110 1.64 -9.70 -1.50
N THR A 111 1.37 -9.69 -2.81
CA THR A 111 2.07 -10.59 -3.75
C THR A 111 3.39 -10.01 -4.26
N THR A 112 3.77 -8.77 -3.92
CA THR A 112 4.98 -8.13 -4.45
C THR A 112 5.85 -7.56 -3.35
N GLY A 113 7.15 -7.91 -3.34
CA GLY A 113 8.11 -7.40 -2.36
C GLY A 113 8.40 -5.89 -2.42
N SER A 114 8.07 -5.23 -3.53
CA SER A 114 8.06 -3.76 -3.63
C SER A 114 6.64 -3.29 -4.00
N PRO A 115 5.71 -3.12 -3.03
CA PRO A 115 4.34 -2.66 -3.29
C PRO A 115 4.30 -1.22 -3.83
N CYS A 116 3.16 -0.82 -4.41
CA CYS A 116 2.92 0.57 -4.83
C CYS A 116 2.87 1.52 -3.63
N PRO A 117 3.03 2.86 -3.79
CA PRO A 117 3.07 3.79 -2.64
C PRO A 117 1.81 3.69 -1.74
N ILE A 118 0.62 3.76 -2.34
CA ILE A 118 -0.69 3.54 -1.67
C ILE A 118 -0.83 2.11 -1.13
N CYS A 119 -0.14 1.15 -1.72
CA CYS A 119 -0.25 -0.27 -1.40
C CYS A 119 0.75 -0.71 -0.33
N ARG A 120 1.69 0.14 0.08
CA ARG A 120 2.71 -0.17 1.09
C ARG A 120 2.17 0.11 2.48
N ASP A 121 1.51 1.24 2.62
CA ASP A 121 1.02 1.77 3.88
C ASP A 121 -0.49 1.51 3.94
N GLU A 122 -0.90 0.74 4.94
CA GLU A 122 -2.24 0.18 5.01
C GLU A 122 -3.28 1.28 5.29
N TYR A 123 -2.89 2.29 6.08
CA TYR A 123 -3.71 3.45 6.45
C TYR A 123 -4.02 4.40 5.27
N LEU A 124 -3.34 4.28 4.12
CA LEU A 124 -3.59 5.13 2.95
C LEU A 124 -4.77 4.62 2.11
N VAL A 125 -5.97 4.72 2.68
CA VAL A 125 -7.21 4.34 2.00
C VAL A 125 -7.68 5.50 1.10
N VAL A 126 -7.71 5.24 -0.21
CA VAL A 126 -8.16 6.18 -1.26
C VAL A 126 -9.69 6.23 -1.29
N ASP A 127 -10.32 7.29 -0.80
CA ASP A 127 -11.77 7.50 -0.88
C ASP A 127 -12.08 8.98 -1.11
N TYR A 128 -13.23 9.29 -1.72
CA TYR A 128 -13.66 10.66 -2.08
C TYR A 128 -13.65 11.67 -0.92
N ARG A 129 -13.78 11.19 0.33
CA ARG A 129 -13.75 12.02 1.55
C ARG A 129 -12.35 12.49 1.94
N ASN A 130 -11.30 11.78 1.55
CA ASN A 130 -9.93 12.10 1.96
C ASN A 130 -9.25 13.02 0.93
N VAL A 131 -9.71 14.28 0.88
CA VAL A 131 -9.27 15.31 -0.07
C VAL A 131 -7.75 15.50 -0.01
N ARG A 132 -7.18 15.59 1.19
CA ARG A 132 -5.73 15.75 1.46
C ARG A 132 -4.86 14.65 0.82
N LEU A 133 -5.42 13.46 0.59
CA LEU A 133 -4.75 12.37 -0.12
C LEU A 133 -4.96 12.47 -1.64
N LEU A 134 -6.18 12.78 -2.09
CA LEU A 134 -6.52 12.86 -3.51
C LEU A 134 -5.81 14.00 -4.25
N GLU A 135 -5.67 15.17 -3.62
CA GLU A 135 -4.95 16.33 -4.15
C GLU A 135 -3.53 15.98 -4.58
N GLN A 136 -2.83 15.11 -3.83
CA GLN A 136 -1.46 14.68 -4.15
C GLN A 136 -1.34 13.87 -5.44
N PHE A 137 -2.44 13.30 -5.91
CA PHE A 137 -2.55 12.56 -7.16
C PHE A 137 -3.18 13.39 -8.28
N ILE A 138 -3.52 14.66 -8.04
CA ILE A 138 -4.04 15.61 -9.02
C ILE A 138 -2.90 16.55 -9.44
N SER A 139 -2.86 16.92 -10.72
CA SER A 139 -1.95 17.95 -11.23
C SER A 139 -2.48 19.34 -10.85
N PRO A 140 -1.67 20.24 -10.25
CA PRO A 140 -2.13 21.57 -9.83
C PRO A 140 -2.48 22.49 -11.00
N SER A 141 -1.95 22.24 -12.20
CA SER A 141 -2.19 23.06 -13.39
C SER A 141 -3.37 22.56 -14.24
N ASP A 142 -3.44 21.25 -14.53
CA ASP A 142 -4.48 20.71 -15.42
C ASP A 142 -5.74 20.23 -14.68
N GLY A 143 -5.72 20.19 -13.34
CA GLY A 143 -6.75 19.57 -12.52
C GLY A 143 -6.93 18.05 -12.74
N LYS A 144 -6.12 17.40 -13.59
CA LYS A 144 -6.27 15.99 -13.98
C LYS A 144 -5.51 15.04 -13.04
N VAL A 145 -6.01 13.82 -12.91
CA VAL A 145 -5.31 12.77 -12.14
C VAL A 145 -4.00 12.37 -12.85
N ILE A 146 -2.90 12.35 -12.11
CA ILE A 146 -1.57 12.07 -12.64
C ILE A 146 -1.48 10.58 -13.02
N ALA A 147 -1.11 10.33 -14.29
CA ALA A 147 -1.01 8.99 -14.87
C ALA A 147 -0.18 8.00 -14.01
N SER A 148 -0.63 6.75 -13.94
CA SER A 148 -0.05 5.70 -13.10
C SER A 148 1.43 5.42 -13.36
N ILE A 149 1.92 5.68 -14.58
CA ILE A 149 3.35 5.54 -14.94
C ILE A 149 4.23 6.52 -14.17
N LYS A 150 3.77 7.76 -13.92
CA LYS A 150 4.51 8.80 -13.19
C LYS A 150 4.45 8.61 -11.67
N THR A 151 3.29 8.26 -11.13
CA THR A 151 3.08 8.04 -9.68
C THR A 151 3.46 6.64 -9.22
N GLY A 152 3.61 5.68 -10.15
CA GLY A 152 4.02 4.31 -9.86
C GLY A 152 2.96 3.42 -9.21
N VAL A 153 1.71 3.89 -9.10
CA VAL A 153 0.57 3.14 -8.54
C VAL A 153 0.16 1.96 -9.43
N CYS A 154 -0.39 0.89 -8.84
CA CYS A 154 -0.90 -0.23 -9.63
C CYS A 154 -2.23 0.14 -10.33
N GLN A 155 -2.53 -0.48 -11.47
CA GLN A 155 -3.68 -0.10 -12.31
C GLN A 155 -5.03 -0.22 -11.57
N LYS A 156 -5.19 -1.16 -10.63
CA LYS A 156 -6.38 -1.23 -9.76
C LYS A 156 -6.55 0.02 -8.88
N GLN A 157 -5.47 0.48 -8.23
CA GLN A 157 -5.54 1.70 -7.41
C GLN A 157 -5.67 2.96 -8.28
N TYR A 158 -5.09 2.98 -9.48
CA TYR A 158 -5.30 4.08 -10.43
C TYR A 158 -6.77 4.21 -10.85
N ARG A 159 -7.45 3.09 -11.13
CA ARG A 159 -8.90 3.08 -11.40
C ARG A 159 -9.72 3.50 -10.17
N LYS A 160 -9.31 3.11 -8.95
CA LYS A 160 -9.95 3.62 -7.72
C LYS A 160 -9.79 5.13 -7.61
N LEU A 161 -8.57 5.67 -7.80
CA LEU A 161 -8.31 7.12 -7.80
C LEU A 161 -9.20 7.87 -8.80
N LEU A 162 -9.29 7.41 -10.05
CA LEU A 162 -10.14 8.06 -11.07
C LEU A 162 -11.62 8.11 -10.63
N LEU A 163 -12.13 7.01 -10.08
CA LEU A 163 -13.51 6.89 -9.63
C LEU A 163 -13.79 7.74 -8.38
N GLU A 164 -12.89 7.73 -7.40
CA GLU A 164 -13.03 8.51 -6.17
C GLU A 164 -12.82 10.02 -6.39
N VAL A 165 -11.97 10.42 -7.34
CA VAL A 165 -11.85 11.82 -7.78
C VAL A 165 -13.09 12.28 -8.55
N ALA A 166 -13.68 11.44 -9.40
CA ALA A 166 -14.95 11.76 -10.06
C ALA A 166 -16.07 12.01 -9.02
N LYS A 167 -16.26 11.07 -8.09
CA LYS A 167 -17.18 11.26 -6.95
C LYS A 167 -16.89 12.52 -6.15
N ALA A 168 -15.61 12.81 -5.86
CA ALA A 168 -15.24 13.99 -5.09
C ALA A 168 -15.63 15.30 -5.79
N ARG A 169 -15.61 15.35 -7.12
CA ARG A 169 -16.14 16.47 -7.91
C ARG A 169 -17.66 16.51 -7.89
N ASP A 170 -18.32 15.36 -8.10
CA ASP A 170 -19.78 15.24 -8.07
C ASP A 170 -20.38 15.73 -6.74
N TYR A 171 -19.68 15.47 -5.63
CA TYR A 171 -20.05 15.94 -4.28
C TYR A 171 -19.51 17.33 -3.92
N GLY A 172 -18.68 17.97 -4.76
CA GLY A 172 -18.09 19.29 -4.49
C GLY A 172 -16.99 19.30 -3.41
N PHE A 173 -16.35 18.18 -3.10
CA PHE A 173 -15.17 18.12 -2.22
C PHE A 173 -13.88 18.59 -2.91
N ILE A 174 -13.83 18.52 -4.23
CA ILE A 174 -12.70 18.99 -5.05
C ILE A 174 -13.26 19.94 -6.10
N GLU A 175 -12.68 21.13 -6.19
CA GLU A 175 -13.02 22.13 -7.20
C GLU A 175 -12.62 21.65 -8.60
N ASP A 176 -13.50 21.86 -9.59
CA ASP A 176 -13.26 21.55 -10.99
C ASP A 176 -13.80 22.69 -11.87
N VAL A 177 -13.16 22.93 -13.00
CA VAL A 177 -13.52 24.05 -13.89
C VAL A 177 -14.70 23.64 -14.76
N LEU A 178 -15.90 24.06 -14.38
CA LEU A 178 -17.10 23.85 -15.17
C LEU A 178 -17.14 24.81 -16.37
N PRO A 179 -17.26 24.30 -17.62
CA PRO A 179 -17.40 25.17 -18.78
C PRO A 179 -18.79 25.84 -18.77
N PHE A 180 -18.81 27.16 -18.97
CA PHE A 180 -20.07 27.86 -19.22
C PHE A 180 -20.65 27.42 -20.56
N ARG A 181 -21.96 27.11 -20.57
CA ARG A 181 -22.71 26.83 -21.79
C ARG A 181 -23.61 28.00 -22.11
N GLU A 182 -23.34 28.65 -23.23
CA GLU A 182 -24.23 29.65 -23.81
C GLU A 182 -25.38 28.95 -24.56
N TYR A 183 -26.53 29.61 -24.60
CA TYR A 183 -27.75 29.11 -25.23
C TYR A 183 -28.34 30.22 -26.11
N ASP A 184 -28.67 29.90 -27.37
CA ASP A 184 -29.47 30.80 -28.20
C ASP A 184 -30.95 30.62 -27.85
N TYR A 185 -31.57 31.67 -27.32
CA TYR A 185 -32.97 31.66 -26.92
C TYR A 185 -33.95 31.76 -28.12
N ASP A 186 -33.50 32.16 -29.32
CA ASP A 186 -34.37 32.18 -30.50
C ASP A 186 -34.71 30.78 -31.01
N GLU A 187 -33.77 29.83 -30.92
CA GLU A 187 -34.04 28.40 -31.20
C GLU A 187 -35.14 27.85 -30.29
N TYR A 188 -35.05 28.11 -28.97
CA TYR A 188 -36.07 27.71 -28.01
C TYR A 188 -37.43 28.39 -28.26
N ARG A 189 -37.44 29.66 -28.69
CA ARG A 189 -38.67 30.38 -29.08
C ARG A 189 -39.34 29.75 -30.29
N ALA A 190 -38.56 29.32 -31.30
CA ALA A 190 -39.08 28.66 -32.49
C ALA A 190 -39.74 27.31 -32.16
N ILE A 191 -39.04 26.44 -31.41
CA ILE A 191 -39.56 25.13 -30.98
C ILE A 191 -40.83 25.29 -30.12
N ALA A 192 -40.87 26.32 -29.26
CA ALA A 192 -42.04 26.64 -28.43
C ALA A 192 -43.23 27.21 -29.23
N ALA A 193 -43.03 27.70 -30.45
CA ALA A 193 -44.10 28.15 -31.35
C ALA A 193 -44.64 26.97 -32.18
N GLU A 194 -43.76 26.14 -32.71
CA GLU A 194 -44.10 24.91 -33.46
C GLU A 194 -44.92 23.95 -32.60
N SER A 195 -44.47 23.67 -31.37
CA SER A 195 -45.17 22.80 -30.41
C SER A 195 -46.53 23.32 -29.95
N LYS A 196 -46.85 24.61 -30.19
CA LYS A 196 -48.16 25.21 -29.89
C LYS A 196 -49.13 25.18 -31.07
N GLY A 197 -48.73 24.64 -32.22
CA GLY A 197 -49.58 24.60 -33.43
C GLY A 197 -49.97 25.99 -33.93
N ILE A 198 -49.12 27.00 -33.68
CA ILE A 198 -49.33 28.35 -34.22
C ILE A 198 -48.80 28.35 -35.64
N ASP A 199 -49.65 27.90 -36.57
CA ASP A 199 -49.39 28.00 -38.00
C ASP A 199 -49.07 29.46 -38.33
N LYS A 200 -47.85 29.72 -38.83
CA LYS A 200 -47.45 31.04 -39.34
C LYS A 200 -48.25 31.32 -40.62
N LYS A 201 -49.46 31.85 -40.47
CA LYS A 201 -50.24 32.40 -41.58
C LYS A 201 -49.46 33.58 -42.18
N SER A 202 -48.91 33.33 -43.36
CA SER A 202 -48.43 34.33 -44.33
C SER A 202 -49.58 35.15 -44.88
#